data_AF-A0A1A9ISY3-F1
#
_entry.id   AF-A0A1A9ISY3-F1
#
_cell.length_a   1.000
_cell.length_b   1.000
_cell.length_c   1.000
_cell.angle_alpha   90.00
_cell.angle_beta   90.00
_cell.angle_gamma   90.00
#
_symmetry.space_group_name_H-M   'P 1'
#
loop_
_entity.id
_entity.type
_entity.pdbx_description
1 polymer ?
#
loop_
_entity_poly.entity_id
_entity_poly.type
_entity_poly.pdbx_seq_one_letter_code
_entity_poly.pdbx_strand_id
1 'polypeptide(L)'
;MTDDARSGDHTRGNADVVGMWVTADGHIRQELLPDGRYDEARGDRRSAYTGRYTVTGDHLDYVDDTGFTATGDIRDGVLHHEHLVLHRENRAERPS
;
A
#
# COMPACT_ATOMS: atom_id res chain seq x y z
N MET A 1 -29.80 -7.25 -23.16
CA MET A 1 -29.64 -5.94 -22.51
C MET A 1 -29.07 -6.25 -21.13
N THR A 2 -27.75 -6.48 -21.07
CA THR A 2 -26.71 -5.52 -20.60
C THR A 2 -26.86 -5.29 -19.09
N ASP A 3 -25.95 -5.67 -18.22
CA ASP A 3 -24.48 -5.62 -18.28
C ASP A 3 -23.91 -6.66 -17.29
N ASP A 4 -23.01 -7.55 -17.75
CA ASP A 4 -22.26 -8.47 -16.88
C ASP A 4 -20.79 -8.39 -17.31
N ALA A 5 -20.16 -7.24 -17.06
CA ALA A 5 -18.74 -7.05 -17.27
C ALA A 5 -18.20 -5.89 -16.41
N ARG A 6 -17.55 -6.22 -15.28
CA ARG A 6 -16.29 -5.62 -14.78
C ARG A 6 -15.99 -6.07 -13.34
N SER A 7 -15.60 -7.32 -13.16
CA SER A 7 -14.97 -7.79 -11.90
C SER A 7 -13.51 -8.23 -12.09
N GLY A 8 -12.88 -7.85 -13.21
CA GLY A 8 -11.54 -8.31 -13.59
C GLY A 8 -10.39 -7.32 -13.37
N ASP A 9 -10.65 -6.11 -12.86
CA ASP A 9 -9.65 -5.03 -12.85
C ASP A 9 -9.05 -4.73 -11.45
N HIS A 10 -9.86 -4.81 -10.39
CA HIS A 10 -9.40 -4.51 -9.01
C HIS A 10 -8.31 -5.48 -8.53
N THR A 11 -8.37 -6.75 -8.90
CA THR A 11 -7.39 -7.76 -8.45
C THR A 11 -6.02 -7.57 -9.10
N ARG A 12 -5.95 -7.03 -10.34
CA ARG A 12 -4.67 -6.70 -10.99
C ARG A 12 -4.03 -5.47 -10.36
N GLY A 13 -4.82 -4.41 -10.12
CA GLY A 13 -4.32 -3.20 -9.46
C GLY A 13 -3.76 -3.49 -8.06
N ASN A 14 -4.47 -4.31 -7.27
CA ASN A 14 -3.98 -4.70 -5.95
C ASN A 14 -2.67 -5.50 -6.03
N ALA A 15 -2.56 -6.48 -6.94
CA ALA A 15 -1.38 -7.35 -7.03
C ALA A 15 -0.07 -6.59 -7.30
N ASP A 16 -0.14 -5.48 -8.04
CA ASP A 16 1.04 -4.69 -8.38
C ASP A 16 1.55 -3.82 -7.22
N VAL A 17 0.66 -3.42 -6.30
CA VAL A 17 1.03 -2.60 -5.14
C VAL A 17 1.42 -3.42 -3.90
N VAL A 18 1.11 -4.72 -3.88
CA VAL A 18 1.48 -5.61 -2.78
C VAL A 18 2.98 -5.57 -2.53
N GLY A 19 3.33 -5.51 -1.24
CA GLY A 19 4.69 -5.56 -0.75
C GLY A 19 4.98 -4.45 0.26
N MET A 20 6.26 -4.34 0.59
CA MET A 20 6.74 -3.38 1.56
C MET A 20 7.14 -2.07 0.88
N TRP A 21 6.67 -0.97 1.43
CA TRP A 21 6.94 0.40 1.04
C TRP A 21 7.61 1.12 2.21
N VAL A 22 8.72 1.79 1.97
CA VAL A 22 9.60 2.27 3.03
C VAL A 22 10.04 3.70 2.75
N THR A 23 10.02 4.58 3.75
CA THR A 23 10.60 5.92 3.62
C THR A 23 12.10 5.84 3.35
N ALA A 24 12.68 6.86 2.72
CA ALA A 24 14.11 6.85 2.36
C ALA A 24 15.06 6.62 3.56
N ASP A 25 14.65 7.00 4.77
CA ASP A 25 15.39 6.81 6.02
C ASP A 25 15.10 5.47 6.72
N GLY A 26 14.19 4.65 6.19
CA GLY A 26 13.78 3.38 6.79
C GLY A 26 12.87 3.51 8.02
N HIS A 27 12.53 4.74 8.45
CA HIS A 27 11.82 4.95 9.70
C HIS A 27 10.35 4.50 9.63
N ILE A 28 9.69 4.69 8.50
CA ILE A 28 8.32 4.24 8.28
C ILE A 28 8.34 3.11 7.26
N ARG A 29 7.66 2.01 7.61
CA ARG A 29 7.54 0.80 6.79
C ARG A 29 6.07 0.43 6.70
N GLN A 30 5.49 0.49 5.50
CA GLN A 30 4.12 0.12 5.23
C GLN A 30 4.08 -1.14 4.37
N GLU A 31 3.50 -2.22 4.89
CA GLU A 31 3.23 -3.43 4.13
C GLU A 31 1.81 -3.37 3.56
N LEU A 32 1.67 -3.50 2.24
CA LEU A 32 0.39 -3.70 1.56
C LEU A 32 0.21 -5.20 1.29
N LEU A 33 -0.80 -5.79 1.92
CA LEU A 33 -1.06 -7.24 1.92
C LEU A 33 -2.05 -7.63 0.80
N PRO A 34 -1.94 -8.86 0.23
CA PRO A 34 -2.79 -9.32 -0.87
C PRO A 34 -4.30 -9.32 -0.58
N ASP A 35 -4.70 -9.36 0.69
CA ASP A 35 -6.09 -9.35 1.13
C ASP A 35 -6.68 -7.93 1.28
N GLY A 36 -5.93 -6.91 0.85
CA GLY A 36 -6.35 -5.50 0.95
C GLY A 36 -6.15 -4.91 2.33
N ARG A 37 -5.36 -5.55 3.21
CA ARG A 37 -4.94 -4.99 4.51
C ARG A 37 -3.60 -4.28 4.40
N TYR A 38 -3.39 -3.29 5.25
CA TYR A 38 -2.04 -2.74 5.45
C TYR A 38 -1.63 -2.79 6.91
N ASP A 39 -0.31 -2.85 7.13
CA ASP A 39 0.33 -2.66 8.44
C ASP A 39 1.46 -1.64 8.28
N GLU A 40 1.39 -0.55 9.04
CA GLU A 40 2.43 0.47 9.09
C GLU A 40 3.21 0.37 10.42
N ALA A 41 4.53 0.21 10.34
CA ALA A 41 5.45 0.36 11.44
C ALA A 41 6.17 1.71 11.39
N ARG A 42 6.43 2.31 12.57
CA ARG A 42 7.24 3.53 12.73
C ARG A 42 8.33 3.32 13.77
N GLY A 43 9.59 3.29 13.31
CA GLY A 43 10.74 2.92 14.14
C GLY A 43 10.52 1.57 14.83
N ASP A 44 10.61 1.56 16.16
CA ASP A 44 10.40 0.34 16.96
C ASP A 44 8.93 -0.02 17.20
N ARG A 45 8.00 0.90 16.88
CA ARG A 45 6.56 0.66 17.02
C ARG A 45 6.05 -0.08 15.79
N ARG A 46 5.91 -1.39 15.92
CA ARG A 46 5.21 -2.25 14.95
C ARG A 46 3.71 -2.00 14.98
N SER A 47 3.04 -2.17 13.84
CA SER A 47 1.58 -2.02 13.72
C SER A 47 1.10 -0.71 14.36
N ALA A 48 1.82 0.37 14.09
CA ALA A 48 1.48 1.72 14.53
C ALA A 48 0.11 2.12 13.99
N TYR A 49 -0.18 1.73 12.73
CA TYR A 49 -1.48 1.82 12.09
C TYR A 49 -1.76 0.55 11.29
N THR A 50 -3.01 0.10 11.32
CA THR A 50 -3.49 -1.04 10.54
C THR A 50 -4.85 -0.69 9.97
N GLY A 51 -5.18 -1.27 8.82
CA GLY A 51 -6.44 -0.95 8.17
C GLY A 51 -6.66 -1.68 6.88
N ARG A 52 -7.57 -1.15 6.08
CA ARG A 52 -7.84 -1.59 4.71
C ARG A 52 -7.40 -0.54 3.71
N TYR A 53 -7.07 -1.01 2.52
CA TYR A 53 -6.84 -0.17 1.35
C TYR A 53 -7.58 -0.70 0.12
N THR A 54 -7.85 0.19 -0.82
CA THR A 54 -8.38 -0.15 -2.16
C THR A 54 -7.61 0.60 -3.23
N VAL A 55 -7.36 -0.07 -4.37
CA VAL A 55 -6.61 0.52 -5.50
C VAL A 55 -7.56 0.82 -6.65
N THR A 56 -7.46 2.03 -7.20
CA THR A 56 -8.12 2.46 -8.44
C THR A 56 -7.10 3.11 -9.36
N GLY A 57 -6.63 2.38 -10.38
CA GLY A 57 -5.54 2.86 -11.23
C GLY A 57 -4.23 2.98 -10.43
N ASP A 58 -3.69 4.19 -10.34
CA ASP A 58 -2.51 4.54 -9.54
C ASP A 58 -2.87 5.13 -8.16
N HIS A 59 -4.16 5.29 -7.85
CA HIS A 59 -4.66 5.86 -6.59
C HIS A 59 -4.99 4.77 -5.55
N LEU A 60 -4.70 5.07 -4.29
CA LEU A 60 -5.00 4.23 -3.12
C LEU A 60 -5.83 5.01 -2.10
N ASP A 61 -6.98 4.45 -1.73
CA ASP A 61 -7.79 4.89 -0.60
C ASP A 61 -7.49 4.02 0.62
N TYR A 62 -7.38 4.63 1.80
CA TYR A 62 -7.12 3.96 3.06
C TYR A 62 -8.22 4.26 4.09
N VAL A 63 -8.57 3.23 4.86
CA VAL A 63 -9.39 3.37 6.08
C VAL A 63 -8.73 2.53 7.17
N ASP A 64 -8.24 3.18 8.22
CA ASP A 64 -7.64 2.49 9.36
C ASP A 64 -8.71 1.82 10.25
N ASP A 65 -8.27 0.91 11.12
CA ASP A 65 -9.16 0.16 12.01
C ASP A 65 -9.88 1.05 13.06
N THR A 66 -9.51 2.33 13.17
CA THR A 66 -10.18 3.34 14.01
C THR A 66 -11.18 4.21 13.24
N GLY A 67 -11.17 4.12 11.90
CA GLY A 67 -12.03 4.90 11.00
C GLY A 67 -11.39 6.17 10.45
N PHE A 68 -10.08 6.40 10.67
CA PHE A 68 -9.35 7.47 10.01
C PHE A 68 -9.10 7.13 8.54
N THR A 69 -9.19 8.13 7.68
CA THR A 69 -9.03 7.97 6.23
C THR A 69 -7.80 8.70 5.72
N ALA A 70 -7.12 8.12 4.75
CA ALA A 70 -5.99 8.73 4.07
C ALA A 70 -5.95 8.29 2.61
N THR A 71 -5.11 8.94 1.82
CA THR A 71 -4.97 8.70 0.38
C THR A 71 -3.51 8.53 0.00
N GLY A 72 -3.27 7.86 -1.12
CA GLY A 72 -1.95 7.87 -1.75
C GLY A 72 -2.01 7.68 -3.25
N ASP A 73 -0.95 8.08 -3.93
CA ASP A 73 -0.78 7.89 -5.37
C ASP A 73 0.57 7.26 -5.66
N ILE A 74 0.61 6.33 -6.62
CA ILE A 74 1.86 5.81 -7.15
C ILE A 74 2.29 6.63 -8.36
N ARG A 75 3.45 7.28 -8.26
CA ARG A 75 4.03 8.11 -9.33
C ARG A 75 5.45 7.62 -9.60
N ASP A 76 5.71 7.20 -10.83
CA ASP A 76 7.01 6.67 -11.26
C ASP A 76 7.57 5.56 -10.33
N GLY A 77 6.68 4.70 -9.82
CA GLY A 77 7.04 3.59 -8.92
C GLY A 77 7.30 4.00 -7.46
N VAL A 78 6.97 5.23 -7.08
CA VAL A 78 7.05 5.76 -5.71
C VAL A 78 5.65 6.00 -5.16
N LEU A 79 5.38 5.54 -3.94
CA LEU A 79 4.11 5.75 -3.26
C LEU A 79 4.15 7.08 -2.50
N HIS A 80 3.32 8.02 -2.90
CA HIS A 80 3.07 9.27 -2.20
C HIS A 80 1.85 9.10 -1.32
N HIS A 81 2.03 8.82 -0.03
CA HIS A 81 0.95 8.60 0.92
C HIS A 81 0.86 9.79 1.89
N GLU A 82 -0.12 10.67 1.68
CA GLU A 82 -0.21 11.96 2.40
C GLU A 82 1.13 12.74 2.33
N HIS A 83 1.76 12.98 3.49
CA HIS A 83 3.06 13.67 3.60
C HIS A 83 4.26 12.73 3.42
N LEU A 84 4.03 11.44 3.17
CA LEU A 84 5.06 10.43 3.06
C LEU A 84 5.43 10.18 1.61
N VAL A 85 6.72 9.91 1.40
CA VAL A 85 7.27 9.40 0.15
C VAL A 85 7.90 8.05 0.46
N LEU A 86 7.32 6.98 -0.06
CA LEU A 86 7.75 5.61 0.19
C LEU A 86 8.22 4.94 -1.09
N HIS A 87 9.32 4.22 -0.99
CA HIS A 87 9.89 3.45 -2.07
C HIS A 87 9.62 1.96 -1.83
N ARG A 88 9.39 1.22 -2.91
CA ARG A 88 9.27 -0.23 -2.81
C ARG A 88 10.55 -0.81 -2.23
N GLU A 89 10.44 -1.59 -1.15
CA GLU A 89 11.56 -2.34 -0.63
C GLU A 89 11.85 -3.47 -1.63
N ASN A 90 12.86 -3.23 -2.47
CA ASN A 90 13.42 -4.32 -3.25
C ASN A 90 14.08 -5.28 -2.27
N ARG A 91 13.46 -6.46 -2.09
CA ARG A 91 14.10 -7.59 -1.45
C ARG A 91 15.21 -8.09 -2.38
N ALA A 92 16.30 -7.33 -2.48
CA ALA A 92 17.56 -7.89 -2.93
C ALA A 92 17.83 -9.06 -1.99
N GLU A 93 17.75 -10.27 -2.53
CA GLU A 93 18.06 -11.49 -1.83
C GLU A 93 19.34 -11.27 -1.04
N ARG A 94 19.26 -11.26 0.29
CA ARG A 94 20.46 -11.27 1.12
C ARG A 94 21.17 -12.58 0.78
N PRO A 95 22.40 -12.57 0.23
CA PRO A 95 23.13 -13.81 0.07
C PRO A 95 23.39 -14.34 1.49
N SER A 96 22.98 -15.59 1.70
CA SER A 96 23.24 -16.39 2.91
C SER A 96 24.73 -16.52 3.20
#